data_AF-A0AAW9EAT2-F1
#
_entry.id   AF-A0AAW9EAT2-F1
#
_cell.length_a   1.000
_cell.length_b   1.000
_cell.length_c   1.000
_cell.angle_alpha   90.00
_cell.angle_beta   90.00
_cell.angle_gamma   90.00
#
_symmetry.space_group_name_H-M   'P 1'
#
loop_
_entity.id
_entity.type
_entity.pdbx_description
1 polymer ?
#
loop_
_entity_poly.entity_id
_entity_poly.type
_entity_poly.pdbx_seq_one_letter_code
_entity_poly.pdbx_strand_id
1 'polypeptide(L)' 'AVRVTDHPIVKALCVAYGKPLVSTSANLSGLPPCRSVEEVQEQFRHRIAIVNGEVGGRKNPSEIRDALTGELYRQG' A
#
# COMPACT_ATOMS: atom_id res chain seq x y z
N ALA A 1 5.73 11.62 2.46
CA ALA A 1 6.28 10.44 3.19
C ALA A 1 6.88 9.48 2.19
N VAL A 2 8.01 8.87 2.51
CA VAL A 2 8.64 7.79 1.72
C VAL A 2 8.69 6.53 2.56
N ARG A 3 8.65 5.35 1.92
CA ARG A 3 8.72 4.06 2.62
C ARG A 3 9.58 3.09 1.82
N VAL A 4 10.52 2.45 2.52
CA VAL A 4 11.22 1.26 2.03
C VAL A 4 10.42 0.05 2.49
N THR A 5 9.90 -0.72 1.54
CA THR A 5 9.02 -1.86 1.83
C THR A 5 9.83 -3.10 2.18
N ASP A 6 9.36 -3.88 3.16
CA ASP A 6 9.89 -5.21 3.41
C ASP A 6 9.12 -6.31 2.64
N HIS A 7 8.01 -5.95 1.99
CA HIS A 7 7.15 -6.92 1.31
C HIS A 7 7.82 -7.48 0.03
N PRO A 8 8.03 -8.80 -0.09
CA PRO A 8 8.83 -9.39 -1.16
C PRO A 8 8.27 -9.11 -2.56
N ILE A 9 6.95 -9.20 -2.73
CA ILE A 9 6.29 -8.92 -4.02
C ILE A 9 6.47 -7.44 -4.43
N VAL A 10 6.35 -6.49 -3.49
CA VAL A 10 6.52 -5.06 -3.81
C VAL A 10 7.99 -4.75 -4.13
N LYS A 11 8.95 -5.38 -3.43
CA LYS A 11 10.37 -5.28 -3.80
C LYS A 11 10.61 -5.75 -5.23
N ALA A 12 10.11 -6.93 -5.59
CA ALA A 12 10.24 -7.48 -6.94
C ALA A 12 9.59 -6.57 -8.00
N LEU A 13 8.42 -6.00 -7.71
CA LEU A 13 7.74 -5.07 -8.60
C LEU A 13 8.56 -3.78 -8.84
N CYS A 14 9.10 -3.17 -7.77
CA CYS A 14 9.96 -2.00 -7.90
C CYS A 14 11.25 -2.30 -8.69
N VAL A 15 11.86 -3.47 -8.47
CA VAL A 15 13.07 -3.89 -9.21
C VAL A 15 12.75 -4.10 -10.69
N ALA A 16 11.67 -4.81 -11.00
CA ALA A 16 11.24 -5.04 -12.38
C ALA A 16 10.87 -3.74 -13.10
N TYR A 17 10.27 -2.78 -12.39
CA TYR A 17 9.96 -1.45 -12.91
C TYR A 17 11.20 -0.53 -13.03
N GLY A 18 12.27 -0.84 -12.30
CA GLY A 18 13.53 -0.08 -12.29
C GLY A 18 13.43 1.29 -11.61
N LYS A 19 12.32 1.58 -10.91
CA LYS A 19 11.99 2.89 -10.33
C LYS A 19 11.13 2.72 -9.06
N PRO A 20 11.09 3.74 -8.17
CA PRO A 20 10.14 3.75 -7.07
C PRO A 20 8.69 3.84 -7.55
N LEU A 21 7.76 3.34 -6.74
CA LEU A 21 6.33 3.41 -6.98
C LEU A 21 5.67 4.44 -6.07
N VAL A 22 4.78 5.25 -6.64
CA VAL A 22 3.82 6.04 -5.86
C VAL A 22 2.67 5.10 -5.47
N SER A 23 2.32 5.08 -4.18
CA SER A 23 1.27 4.20 -3.66
C SER A 23 0.25 4.97 -2.84
N THR A 24 -1.02 4.60 -2.99
CA THR A 24 -2.14 5.00 -2.12
C THR A 24 -2.75 3.77 -1.46
N SER A 25 -3.74 3.95 -0.58
CA SER A 25 -4.59 2.85 -0.18
C SER A 25 -5.38 2.32 -1.40
N ALA A 26 -5.56 1.01 -1.48
CA ALA A 26 -6.28 0.36 -2.55
C ALA A 26 -7.79 0.47 -2.30
N ASN A 27 -8.39 1.61 -2.62
CA ASN A 27 -9.82 1.84 -2.53
C ASN A 27 -10.27 2.97 -3.44
N LEU A 28 -11.56 2.99 -3.76
CA LEU A 28 -12.19 4.20 -4.29
C LEU A 28 -12.33 5.24 -3.17
N SER A 29 -12.21 6.53 -3.52
CA SER A 29 -12.31 7.62 -2.56
C SER A 29 -13.63 7.54 -1.77
N GLY A 30 -13.53 7.62 -0.44
CA GLY A 30 -14.66 7.50 0.48
C GLY A 30 -14.98 6.07 0.93
N LEU A 31 -14.40 5.04 0.30
CA LEU A 31 -14.58 3.64 0.72
C LEU A 31 -13.44 3.16 1.64
N PRO A 32 -13.68 2.10 2.45
CA PRO A 32 -12.62 1.46 3.23
C PRO A 32 -11.50 0.89 2.34
N PRO A 33 -10.25 0.88 2.82
CA PRO A 33 -9.12 0.26 2.11
C PRO A 33 -9.31 -1.25 1.96
N CYS A 34 -9.08 -1.77 0.75
CA CYS A 34 -9.09 -3.20 0.50
C CYS A 34 -7.89 -3.90 1.17
N ARG A 35 -8.12 -5.08 1.74
CA ARG A 35 -7.14 -5.97 2.38
C ARG A 35 -7.05 -7.34 1.73
N SER A 36 -7.93 -7.65 0.79
CA SER A 36 -7.90 -8.89 0.00
C SER A 36 -8.13 -8.63 -1.49
N VAL A 37 -7.82 -9.61 -2.32
CA VAL A 37 -8.04 -9.54 -3.77
C VAL A 37 -9.53 -9.43 -4.09
N GLU A 38 -10.36 -10.15 -3.34
CA GLU A 38 -11.82 -10.16 -3.49
C GLU A 38 -12.39 -8.76 -3.24
N GLU A 39 -11.95 -8.07 -2.18
CA GLU A 39 -12.36 -6.69 -1.89
C GLU A 39 -11.93 -5.73 -3.01
N VAL A 40 -10.73 -5.91 -3.59
CA VAL A 40 -10.27 -5.09 -4.74
C VAL A 40 -11.15 -5.37 -5.97
N GLN A 41 -11.45 -6.63 -6.26
CA GLN A 41 -12.33 -6.99 -7.38
C GLN A 41 -13.74 -6.44 -7.19
N GLU A 42 -14.26 -6.46 -5.96
CA GLU A 42 -15.57 -5.91 -5.63
C GLU A 42 -15.63 -4.40 -5.85
N GLN A 43 -14.67 -3.64 -5.30
CA GLN A 43 -14.66 -2.18 -5.42
C GLN A 43 -14.32 -1.70 -6.85
N PHE A 44 -13.33 -2.32 -7.50
CA PHE A 44 -12.79 -1.82 -8.77
C PHE A 44 -13.36 -2.50 -10.02
N ARG A 45 -14.14 -3.59 -9.89
CA ARG A 45 -14.86 -4.25 -11.01
C ARG A 45 -13.99 -4.43 -12.27
N HIS A 46 -12.82 -5.06 -12.13
CA HIS A 46 -11.84 -5.31 -13.20
C HIS A 46 -11.22 -4.09 -13.90
N ARG A 47 -11.41 -2.87 -13.38
CA ARG A 47 -10.86 -1.63 -13.97
C ARG A 47 -9.35 -1.47 -13.80
N ILE A 48 -8.73 -2.30 -12.97
CA ILE A 48 -7.30 -2.26 -12.67
C ILE A 48 -6.71 -3.68 -12.68
N ALA A 49 -5.43 -3.78 -13.01
CA ALA A 49 -4.68 -5.01 -12.82
C ALA A 49 -4.41 -5.26 -11.33
N ILE A 50 -4.39 -6.52 -10.94
CA ILE A 50 -4.14 -6.96 -9.56
C ILE A 50 -2.92 -7.86 -9.55
N VAL A 51 -1.98 -7.59 -8.63
CA VAL A 51 -0.88 -8.50 -8.30
C VAL A 51 -1.29 -9.25 -7.03
N ASN A 52 -1.52 -10.56 -7.15
CA ASN A 52 -1.94 -11.39 -6.03
C ASN A 52 -0.81 -11.54 -5.00
N GLY A 53 -1.16 -11.46 -3.72
CA GLY A 53 -0.23 -11.62 -2.61
C GLY A 53 -0.91 -11.45 -1.26
N GLU A 54 -0.36 -12.07 -0.22
CA GLU A 54 -0.85 -11.91 1.14
C GLU A 54 -0.33 -10.61 1.76
N VAL A 55 -1.22 -9.83 2.36
CA VAL A 55 -0.83 -8.63 3.10
C VAL A 55 -0.45 -8.99 4.54
N GLY A 56 0.54 -8.29 5.10
CA GLY A 56 1.13 -8.57 6.42
C GLY A 56 0.25 -8.25 7.64
N GLY A 57 -1.07 -8.38 7.54
CA GLY A 57 -2.01 -8.37 8.68
C GLY A 57 -2.14 -7.05 9.46
N ARG A 58 -1.50 -5.97 9.03
CA ARG A 58 -1.61 -4.67 9.72
C ARG A 58 -3.05 -4.15 9.64
N LYS A 59 -3.62 -3.88 10.80
CA LYS A 59 -5.00 -3.35 10.91
C LYS A 59 -5.07 -1.86 10.60
N ASN A 60 -4.03 -1.13 10.94
CA ASN A 60 -3.95 0.32 10.81
C ASN A 60 -3.10 0.74 9.59
N PRO A 61 -3.30 1.97 9.08
CA PRO A 61 -2.42 2.58 8.08
C PRO A 61 -0.97 2.64 8.56
N SER A 62 -0.02 2.86 7.66
CA SER A 62 1.38 3.03 8.10
C SER A 62 1.57 4.32 8.88
N GLU A 63 2.42 4.24 9.91
CA GLU A 63 2.88 5.40 10.66
C GLU A 63 3.60 6.40 9.73
N ILE A 64 3.45 7.70 10.00
CA ILE A 64 4.19 8.76 9.31
C ILE A 64 4.88 9.61 10.36
N ARG A 65 6.20 9.72 10.24
CA ARG A 65 7.04 10.60 11.05
C ARG A 65 7.82 11.58 10.19
N ASP A 66 8.15 12.72 10.76
CA ASP A 66 9.18 13.60 10.22
C ASP A 66 10.53 12.88 10.23
N ALA A 67 11.28 12.92 9.12
CA ALA A 67 12.55 12.20 9.00
C ALA A 67 13.72 12.87 9.73
N LEU A 68 13.63 14.17 10.02
CA LEU A 68 14.66 14.96 10.70
C LEU A 68 14.43 15.00 12.20
N THR A 69 13.18 15.21 12.63
CA THR A 69 12.83 15.41 14.05
C THR A 69 12.27 14.16 14.71
N GLY A 70 11.76 13.20 13.93
CA GLY A 70 11.05 12.02 14.44
C GLY A 70 9.63 12.31 14.93
N GLU A 71 9.14 13.55 14.78
CA GLU A 71 7.79 13.97 15.16
C GLU A 71 6.74 13.10 14.46
N LEU A 72 5.74 12.66 15.21
CA LEU A 72 4.69 11.78 14.71
C LEU A 72 3.55 12.60 14.09
N TYR A 73 3.38 12.51 12.77
CA TYR A 73 2.24 13.11 12.06
C TYR A 73 1.03 12.20 11.96
N ARG A 74 1.24 10.87 11.93
CA ARG A 74 0.15 9.89 11.88
C ARG A 74 0.56 8.61 12.59
N GLN A 75 -0.23 8.20 13.57
CA GLN A 75 -0.09 6.89 14.20
C GLN A 75 -0.58 5.78 13.27
N GLY A 76 0.14 4.66 13.27
CA GLY A 76 -0.19 3.48 12.47
C GLY A 76 -0.60 2.26 13.27
#